data_AF-A0A2S1XFY9-F1
#
_entry.id   AF-A0A2S1XFY9-F1
#
_cell.length_a   1.000
_cell.length_b   1.000
_cell.length_c   1.000
_cell.angle_alpha   90.00
_cell.angle_beta   90.00
_cell.angle_gamma   90.00
#
_symmetry.space_group_name_H-M   'P 1'
#
loop_
_entity.id
_entity.type
_entity.pdbx_description
1 polymer ?
#
loop_
_entity_poly.entity_id
_entity_poly.type
_entity_poly.pdbx_seq_one_letter_code
_entity_poly.pdbx_strand_id
1 'polypeptide(L)'
;MATAGADRILSPDFALMLAVNGVLLTRRPADEDRAKLTAAVEAARDAGVSGAAAALADAAAAWLSGTVGTEALQEALTDFATPYATRVSRPVRPAEPDHCGLVESDVPLLSHAARVAAAMESDR
;
A
#
# COMPACT_ATOMS: atom_id res chain seq x y z
N MET A 1 33.00 21.88 9.82
CA MET A 1 32.17 20.96 10.61
C MET A 1 31.14 20.38 9.66
N ALA A 2 31.29 19.13 9.25
CA ALA A 2 30.46 18.51 8.23
C ALA A 2 29.24 17.82 8.88
N THR A 3 28.05 18.37 8.66
CA THR A 3 26.78 17.65 8.84
C THR A 3 26.19 17.36 7.47
N ALA A 4 26.93 16.59 6.66
CA ALA A 4 26.40 15.96 5.47
C ALA A 4 26.00 14.52 5.85
N GLY A 5 24.73 14.29 6.20
CA GLY A 5 24.33 12.93 6.59
C GLY A 5 22.88 12.63 6.93
N ALA A 6 21.95 13.59 7.03
CA ALA A 6 20.64 13.29 7.62
C ALA A 6 19.40 13.95 6.98
N ASP A 7 19.44 14.35 5.70
CA ASP A 7 18.26 14.97 5.08
C ASP A 7 18.06 14.52 3.64
N ARG A 8 17.77 13.23 3.46
CA ARG A 8 16.89 12.90 2.34
C ARG A 8 15.48 13.28 2.79
N ILE A 9 15.14 14.56 2.59
CA ILE A 9 13.78 15.08 2.76
C ILE A 9 12.90 14.17 1.90
N LEU A 10 12.15 13.27 2.54
CA LEU A 10 11.18 12.43 1.85
C LEU A 10 10.22 13.37 1.12
N SER A 11 9.87 13.04 -0.12
CA SER A 11 8.89 13.83 -0.83
C SER A 11 7.57 13.82 -0.02
N PRO A 12 6.84 14.95 0.06
CA PRO A 12 5.65 15.06 0.93
C PRO A 12 4.60 13.98 0.69
N ASP A 13 4.44 13.55 -0.56
CA ASP A 13 3.60 12.43 -0.98
C ASP A 13 4.06 11.08 -0.38
N PHE A 14 5.37 10.84 -0.32
CA PHE A 14 5.92 9.62 0.26
C PHE A 14 5.85 9.63 1.79
N ALA A 15 6.06 10.79 2.42
CA ALA A 15 5.87 10.96 3.86
C ALA A 15 4.41 10.71 4.28
N LEU A 16 3.46 11.21 3.50
CA LEU A 16 2.03 10.95 3.69
C LEU A 16 1.70 9.45 3.56
N MET A 17 2.20 8.79 2.52
CA MET A 17 2.02 7.34 2.33
C MET A 17 2.55 6.54 3.53
N LEU A 18 3.71 6.89 4.07
CA LEU A 18 4.30 6.21 5.23
C LEU A 18 3.50 6.44 6.51
N ALA A 19 3.05 7.67 6.75
CA ALA A 19 2.23 7.99 7.93
C ALA A 19 0.89 7.24 7.89
N VAL A 20 0.24 7.18 6.72
CA VAL A 20 -0.99 6.40 6.53
C VAL A 20 -0.75 4.91 6.77
N ASN A 21 0.34 4.34 6.21
CA ASN A 21 0.69 2.94 6.48
C ASN A 21 0.94 2.66 7.97
N GLY A 22 1.63 3.56 8.68
CA GLY A 22 1.86 3.43 10.12
C GLY A 22 0.56 3.33 10.91
N VAL A 23 -0.43 4.16 10.56
CA VAL A 23 -1.77 4.09 11.16
C VAL A 23 -2.48 2.78 10.81
N LEU A 24 -2.49 2.37 9.54
CA LEU A 24 -3.19 1.16 9.09
C LEU A 24 -2.61 -0.15 9.64
N LEU A 25 -1.29 -0.20 9.88
CA LEU A 25 -0.63 -1.39 10.43
C LEU A 25 -0.89 -1.58 11.92
N THR A 26 -1.40 -0.55 12.61
CA THR A 26 -1.71 -0.62 14.05
C THR A 26 -3.21 -0.81 14.27
N ARG A 27 -3.58 -1.81 15.10
CA ARG A 27 -5.00 -1.99 15.48
C ARG A 27 -5.55 -0.85 16.34
N ARG A 28 -4.67 -0.14 17.03
CA ARG A 28 -4.95 1.07 17.82
C ARG A 28 -3.82 2.07 17.60
N PRO A 29 -3.97 3.02 16.67
CA PRO A 29 -2.95 4.04 16.43
C PRO A 29 -2.78 4.90 17.67
N ALA A 30 -1.53 5.09 18.09
CA ALA A 30 -1.19 5.92 19.22
C ALA A 30 -1.38 7.41 18.88
N ASP A 31 -1.42 8.28 19.89
CA ASP A 31 -1.49 9.73 19.67
C ASP A 31 -0.27 10.24 18.87
N GLU A 32 0.88 9.58 19.02
CA GLU A 32 2.07 9.88 18.23
C GLU A 32 1.88 9.59 16.72
N ASP A 33 1.21 8.49 16.37
CA ASP A 33 0.93 8.15 14.96
C ASP A 33 -0.07 9.14 14.35
N ARG A 34 -1.06 9.56 15.14
CA ARG A 34 -2.02 10.60 14.74
C ARG A 34 -1.33 11.95 14.55
N ALA A 35 -0.39 12.32 15.42
CA ALA A 35 0.39 13.54 15.30
C ALA A 35 1.28 13.50 14.04
N LYS A 36 1.94 12.37 13.76
CA LYS A 36 2.72 12.17 12.52
C LYS A 36 1.85 12.27 11.27
N LEU A 37 0.67 11.67 11.28
CA LEU A 37 -0.28 11.76 10.17
C LEU A 37 -0.77 13.20 9.96
N THR A 38 -1.05 13.92 11.05
CA THR A 38 -1.47 15.34 10.99
C THR A 38 -0.38 16.19 10.34
N ALA A 39 0.86 16.07 10.79
CA ALA A 39 2.00 16.81 10.22
C ALA A 39 2.23 16.46 8.74
N ALA A 40 2.04 15.20 8.35
CA ALA A 40 2.19 14.78 6.96
C ALA A 40 1.09 15.34 6.05
N VAL A 41 -0.16 15.43 6.53
CA VAL A 41 -1.27 16.06 5.80
C VAL A 41 -1.02 17.54 5.59
N GLU A 42 -0.56 18.26 6.61
CA GLU A 42 -0.21 19.69 6.51
C GLU A 42 0.92 19.91 5.51
N ALA A 43 2.01 19.14 5.62
CA ALA A 43 3.14 19.23 4.69
C ALA A 43 2.74 18.92 3.23
N ALA A 44 1.84 17.96 3.01
CA ALA A 44 1.32 17.66 1.68
C ALA A 44 0.50 18.83 1.10
N ARG A 45 -0.32 19.49 1.92
CA ARG A 45 -1.11 20.67 1.52
C ARG A 45 -0.22 21.86 1.20
N ASP A 46 0.75 22.15 2.04
CA ASP A 46 1.70 23.26 1.84
C ASP A 46 2.53 23.07 0.57
N ALA A 47 2.89 21.82 0.26
CA ALA A 47 3.58 21.47 -0.97
C ALA A 47 2.69 21.51 -2.23
N GLY A 48 1.37 21.69 -2.08
CA GLY A 48 0.43 21.74 -3.20
C GLY A 48 0.35 20.43 -3.98
N VAL A 49 0.44 19.27 -3.30
CA VAL A 49 0.34 17.97 -3.98
C VAL A 49 -1.00 17.82 -4.70
N SER A 50 -1.00 17.13 -5.84
CA SER A 50 -2.19 17.01 -6.70
C SER A 50 -2.50 15.55 -7.04
N GLY A 51 -3.70 15.31 -7.58
CA GLY A 51 -4.14 13.97 -8.00
C GLY A 51 -4.31 13.01 -6.82
N ALA A 52 -3.82 11.77 -6.95
CA ALA A 52 -4.01 10.72 -5.95
C ALA A 52 -3.38 11.07 -4.59
N ALA A 53 -2.32 11.88 -4.56
CA ALA A 53 -1.70 12.35 -3.31
C ALA A 53 -2.62 13.30 -2.55
N ALA A 54 -3.35 14.17 -3.27
CA ALA A 54 -4.34 15.07 -2.67
C ALA A 54 -5.53 14.29 -2.12
N ALA A 55 -6.04 13.32 -2.90
CA ALA A 55 -7.12 12.43 -2.45
C ALA A 55 -6.74 11.64 -1.18
N LEU A 56 -5.49 11.16 -1.10
CA LEU A 56 -4.96 10.52 0.10
C LEU A 56 -4.89 11.48 1.30
N ALA A 57 -4.48 12.73 1.09
CA ALA A 57 -4.43 13.75 2.13
C ALA A 57 -5.83 14.10 2.67
N ASP A 58 -6.83 14.17 1.78
CA ASP A 58 -8.21 14.44 2.15
C ASP A 58 -8.84 13.26 2.91
N ALA A 59 -8.60 12.03 2.47
CA ALA A 59 -9.03 10.83 3.19
C ALA A 59 -8.39 10.74 4.59
N ALA A 60 -7.09 11.05 4.70
CA ALA A 60 -6.39 11.11 5.97
C ALA A 60 -6.97 12.18 6.91
N ALA A 61 -7.27 13.38 6.39
CA ALA A 61 -7.92 14.43 7.17
C ALA A 61 -9.32 14.03 7.66
N ALA A 62 -10.13 13.40 6.79
CA ALA A 62 -11.46 12.91 7.13
C ALA A 62 -11.42 11.77 8.16
N TRP A 63 -10.37 10.94 8.14
CA TRP A 63 -10.15 9.90 9.14
C TRP A 63 -9.74 10.51 10.50
N LEU A 64 -8.86 11.52 10.50
CA LEU A 64 -8.47 12.26 11.70
C LEU A 64 -9.65 12.96 12.38
N SER A 65 -10.63 13.46 11.62
CA SER A 65 -11.87 14.03 12.16
C SER A 65 -12.91 12.99 12.58
N GLY A 66 -12.67 11.70 12.32
CA GLY A 66 -13.60 10.61 12.58
C GLY A 66 -14.81 10.58 11.63
N THR A 67 -14.74 11.29 10.51
CA THR A 67 -15.82 11.34 9.50
C THR A 67 -15.88 10.09 8.64
N VAL A 68 -14.72 9.44 8.41
CA VAL A 68 -14.62 8.17 7.68
C VAL A 68 -13.88 7.11 8.49
N GLY A 69 -14.17 5.85 8.20
CA GLY A 69 -13.49 4.69 8.80
C GLY A 69 -12.15 4.38 8.14
N THR A 70 -11.43 3.42 8.73
CA THR A 70 -10.13 2.93 8.24
C THR A 70 -10.19 2.36 6.82
N GLU A 71 -11.34 1.82 6.40
CA GLU A 71 -11.55 1.26 5.06
C GLU A 71 -11.37 2.32 3.96
N ALA A 72 -11.94 3.52 4.14
CA ALA A 72 -11.79 4.62 3.18
C ALA A 72 -10.33 5.10 3.09
N LEU A 73 -9.60 5.06 4.21
CA LEU A 73 -8.17 5.39 4.24
C LEU A 73 -7.33 4.34 3.49
N GLN A 74 -7.70 3.07 3.61
CA GLN A 74 -7.04 1.96 2.91
C GLN A 74 -7.34 1.98 1.40
N GLU A 75 -8.56 2.31 0.99
CA GLU A 75 -8.93 2.50 -0.43
C GLU A 75 -8.11 3.64 -1.05
N ALA A 76 -8.08 4.82 -0.41
CA ALA A 76 -7.30 5.97 -0.89
C ALA A 76 -5.79 5.65 -0.99
N LEU A 77 -5.25 4.89 -0.04
CA LEU A 77 -3.86 4.42 -0.11
C LEU A 77 -3.63 3.46 -1.29
N THR A 78 -4.58 2.58 -1.55
CA THR A 78 -4.51 1.62 -2.67
C THR A 78 -4.53 2.36 -4.00
N ASP A 79 -5.39 3.35 -4.16
CA ASP A 79 -5.45 4.18 -5.37
C ASP A 79 -4.17 4.98 -5.59
N PHE A 80 -3.61 5.55 -4.51
CA PHE A 80 -2.31 6.21 -4.54
C PHE A 80 -1.18 5.25 -4.96
N ALA A 81 -1.18 4.02 -4.45
CA ALA A 81 -0.16 3.00 -4.72
C ALA A 81 -0.32 2.29 -6.08
N THR A 82 -1.53 2.29 -6.67
CA THR A 82 -1.87 1.61 -7.93
C THR A 82 -0.94 1.93 -9.10
N PRO A 83 -0.59 3.19 -9.41
CA PRO A 83 0.37 3.49 -10.49
C PRO A 83 1.78 2.96 -10.23
N TYR A 84 2.15 2.69 -8.97
CA TYR A 84 3.42 2.07 -8.61
C TYR A 84 3.35 0.54 -8.72
N ALA A 85 2.23 -0.07 -8.35
CA ALA A 85 2.01 -1.52 -8.43
C ALA A 85 1.86 -2.03 -9.87
N THR A 86 1.16 -1.29 -10.73
CA THR A 86 0.93 -1.65 -12.14
C THR A 86 2.21 -1.63 -12.99
N ARG A 87 3.28 -0.95 -12.57
CA ARG A 87 4.59 -1.01 -13.22
C ARG A 87 5.34 -2.32 -12.98
N VAL A 88 5.02 -3.03 -11.89
CA VAL A 88 5.62 -4.33 -11.55
C VAL A 88 4.80 -5.48 -12.16
N SER A 89 3.50 -5.26 -12.33
CA SER A 89 2.58 -6.17 -13.01
C SER A 89 2.41 -5.81 -14.49
N ARG A 90 3.49 -5.85 -15.28
CA ARG A 90 3.30 -6.06 -16.72
C ARG A 90 2.76 -7.48 -16.88
N PRO A 91 1.54 -7.70 -17.40
CA PRO A 91 1.09 -9.05 -17.68
C PRO A 91 2.05 -9.63 -18.72
N VAL A 92 2.77 -10.70 -18.35
CA VAL A 92 3.26 -11.64 -19.34
C VAL A 92 2.00 -12.14 -20.02
N ARG A 93 1.78 -11.67 -21.26
CA ARG A 93 0.69 -12.12 -22.11
C ARG A 93 0.69 -13.65 -22.05
N PRO A 94 -0.40 -14.31 -21.61
CA PRO A 94 -0.54 -15.72 -21.91
C PRO A 94 -0.56 -15.78 -23.44
N ALA A 95 0.37 -16.52 -24.04
CA ALA A 95 0.26 -16.83 -25.46
C ALA A 95 -1.12 -17.48 -25.67
N GLU A 96 -1.88 -16.96 -26.62
CA GLU A 96 -3.17 -17.53 -27.01
C GLU A 96 -2.99 -19.03 -27.30
N PRO A 97 -3.82 -19.92 -26.72
CA PRO A 97 -3.69 -21.34 -26.98
C PRO A 97 -4.20 -21.62 -28.38
N ASP A 98 -3.28 -21.92 -29.29
CA ASP A 98 -3.61 -22.70 -30.48
C ASP A 98 -4.16 -24.05 -30.00
N HIS A 99 -5.38 -24.36 -30.41
CA HIS A 99 -6.09 -25.57 -30.03
C HIS A 99 -5.32 -26.84 -30.46
N CYS A 100 -5.06 -27.74 -29.52
CA CYS A 100 -5.44 -29.17 -29.56
C CYS A 100 -4.63 -29.99 -28.55
N GLY A 101 -5.31 -30.60 -27.59
CA GLY A 101 -4.74 -31.68 -26.78
C GLY A 101 -5.31 -31.72 -25.37
N LEU A 102 -6.23 -32.67 -25.13
CA LEU A 102 -6.71 -33.04 -23.81
C LEU A 102 -5.53 -33.26 -22.84
N VAL A 103 -5.50 -32.53 -21.73
CA VAL A 103 -4.99 -33.06 -20.47
C VAL A 103 -5.90 -32.54 -19.35
N GLU A 104 -6.76 -33.43 -18.86
CA GLU A 104 -7.42 -33.25 -17.58
C GLU A 104 -6.32 -33.08 -16.52
N SER A 105 -6.32 -31.96 -15.81
CA SER A 105 -5.54 -31.80 -14.59
C SER A 105 -6.43 -31.27 -13.50
N ASP A 106 -6.92 -32.24 -12.74
CA ASP A 106 -7.55 -32.11 -11.42
C ASP A 106 -6.50 -31.52 -10.46
N VAL A 107 -6.37 -30.20 -10.42
CA VAL A 107 -5.50 -29.51 -9.45
C VAL A 107 -6.40 -28.92 -8.36
N PRO A 108 -6.36 -29.44 -7.12
CA PRO A 108 -7.21 -28.93 -6.06
C PRO A 108 -6.76 -27.49 -5.74
N LEU A 109 -7.71 -26.55 -5.78
CA LEU A 109 -7.51 -25.16 -5.37
C LEU A 109 -7.26 -25.10 -3.86
N LEU A 110 -6.04 -25.43 -3.44
CA LEU A 110 -5.64 -25.32 -2.04
C LEU A 110 -5.48 -23.86 -1.66
N SER A 111 -6.20 -23.49 -0.60
CA SER A 111 -6.14 -22.16 -0.01
C SER A 111 -4.71 -21.81 0.40
N HIS A 112 -4.42 -20.51 0.48
CA HIS A 112 -3.09 -19.99 0.78
C HIS A 112 -2.45 -20.63 2.04
N ALA A 113 -3.26 -20.93 3.06
CA ALA A 113 -2.82 -21.60 4.28
C ALA A 113 -2.25 -23.01 4.03
N ALA A 114 -2.83 -23.78 3.11
CA ALA A 114 -2.35 -25.14 2.78
C ALA A 114 -1.02 -25.11 2.01
N ARG A 115 -0.77 -24.05 1.22
CA ARG A 115 0.52 -23.88 0.53
C ARG A 115 1.66 -23.54 1.49
N VAL A 116 1.38 -22.76 2.53
CA VAL A 116 2.38 -22.43 3.57
C VAL A 116 2.72 -23.66 4.43
N ALA A 117 1.72 -24.47 4.77
CA ALA A 117 1.95 -25.71 5.52
C ALA A 117 2.83 -26.71 4.74
N ALA A 118 2.55 -26.91 3.44
CA ALA A 118 3.34 -27.81 2.60
C ALA A 118 4.80 -27.35 2.38
N ALA A 119 5.03 -26.03 2.35
CA ALA A 119 6.38 -25.48 2.24
C ALA A 119 7.22 -25.71 3.51
N MET A 120 6.60 -25.68 4.68
CA MET A 120 7.27 -25.92 5.97
C MET A 120 7.61 -27.40 6.20
N GLU A 121 6.85 -28.32 5.58
CA GLU A 121 7.04 -29.77 5.73
C GLU A 121 8.14 -30.31 4.79
N SER A 122 8.54 -29.53 3.78
CA SER A 122 9.60 -29.90 2.80
C SER A 122 11.02 -29.55 3.26
N ASP A 123 11.20 -28.94 4.43
CA ASP A 123 12.50 -28.52 4.99
C ASP A 123 13.02 -29.50 6.07
N ARG A 124 12.63 -30.77 6.02
CA ARG A 124 13.05 -31.82 6.96
C ARG A 124 13.68 -33.02 6.26
#